data_AF-A0A183CMF9-F1
#
_entry.id   AF-A0A183CMF9-F1
#
_cell.length_a   1.000
_cell.length_b   1.000
_cell.length_c   1.000
_cell.angle_alpha   90.00
_cell.angle_beta   90.00
_cell.angle_gamma   90.00
#
_symmetry.space_group_name_H-M   'P 1'
#
loop_
_entity.id
_entity.type
_entity.pdbx_description
1 polymer ?
#
loop_
_entity_poly.entity_id
_entity_poly.type
_entity_poly.pdbx_seq_one_letter_code
_entity_poly.pdbx_strand_id
1 'polypeptide(L)'
;MSVPSNVFIHRYLMHTLSISDVDRLGLEIRLRHETVREALIGKFVFAVYAKIPINFRIHDVTIESANQLRAFKNGPSVEEYFRKKNRIMLEHPQLPCLVQRGGDNHKSFFPMELMFLNQ
;
A
#
# COMPACT_ATOMS: atom_id res chain seq x y z
N MET A 1 18.19 18.58 12.31
CA MET A 1 18.26 17.79 11.07
C MET A 1 16.85 17.33 10.74
N SER A 2 16.26 17.84 9.66
CA SER A 2 14.87 17.54 9.27
C SER A 2 14.78 16.15 8.65
N VAL A 3 13.83 15.34 9.10
CA VAL A 3 13.46 14.06 8.47
C VAL A 3 13.05 14.34 7.03
N PRO A 4 13.46 13.55 6.02
CA PRO A 4 13.00 13.74 4.65
C PRO A 4 11.47 13.70 4.64
N SER A 5 10.85 14.75 4.08
CA SER A 5 9.41 15.04 4.14
C SER A 5 8.50 13.99 3.50
N ASN A 6 9.07 13.00 2.81
CA ASN A 6 8.34 11.95 2.13
C ASN A 6 9.09 10.63 2.27
N VAL A 7 8.46 9.61 2.87
CA VAL A 7 9.01 8.25 2.98
C VAL A 7 8.05 7.23 2.37
N PHE A 8 8.58 6.24 1.66
CA PHE A 8 7.75 5.10 1.24
C PHE A 8 7.14 4.43 2.46
N ILE A 9 5.83 4.19 2.43
CA ILE A 9 5.09 3.70 3.59
C ILE A 9 5.60 2.33 4.08
N HIS A 10 6.05 1.45 3.17
CA HIS A 10 6.64 0.15 3.56
C HIS A 10 7.95 0.35 4.34
N ARG A 11 8.78 1.33 3.97
CA ARG A 11 10.02 1.67 4.71
C ARG A 11 9.73 2.27 6.07
N TYR A 12 8.69 3.11 6.17
CA TYR A 12 8.20 3.62 7.44
C TYR A 12 7.76 2.48 8.37
N LEU A 13 7.02 1.49 7.86
CA LEU A 13 6.63 0.31 8.64
C LEU A 13 7.83 -0.54 9.05
N MET A 14 8.78 -0.77 8.14
CA MET A 14 10.03 -1.48 8.45
C MET A 14 10.78 -0.84 9.62
N HIS A 15 10.95 0.49 9.58
CA HIS A 15 11.57 1.23 10.68
C HIS A 15 10.75 1.12 11.98
N THR A 16 9.44 1.30 11.90
CA THR A 16 8.54 1.29 13.08
C THR A 16 8.48 -0.08 13.75
N LEU A 17 8.51 -1.15 12.96
CA LEU A 17 8.43 -2.53 13.44
C LEU A 17 9.81 -3.16 13.68
N SER A 18 10.91 -2.42 13.47
CA SER A 18 12.29 -2.91 13.55
C SER A 18 12.54 -4.13 12.67
N ILE A 19 12.03 -4.08 11.43
CA ILE A 19 12.18 -5.12 10.41
C ILE A 19 13.16 -4.63 9.35
N SER A 20 14.21 -5.40 9.08
CA SER A 20 15.22 -5.08 8.05
C SER A 20 14.96 -5.76 6.70
N ASP A 21 14.07 -6.75 6.66
CA ASP A 21 13.76 -7.55 5.47
C ASP A 21 12.31 -7.31 5.01
N VAL A 22 12.16 -6.90 3.75
CA VAL A 22 10.87 -6.60 3.14
C VAL A 22 10.00 -7.84 2.94
N ASP A 23 10.60 -9.01 2.75
CA ASP A 23 9.84 -10.26 2.63
C ASP A 23 9.20 -10.62 3.96
N ARG A 24 9.94 -10.40 5.05
CA ARG A 24 9.42 -10.55 6.41
C ARG A 24 8.37 -9.50 6.76
N LEU A 25 8.46 -8.29 6.19
CA LEU A 25 7.48 -7.23 6.42
C LEU A 25 6.06 -7.67 6.05
N GLY A 26 5.88 -8.31 4.88
CA GLY A 26 4.56 -8.78 4.45
C GLY A 26 3.92 -9.78 5.42
N LEU A 27 4.74 -10.68 5.99
CA LEU A 27 4.29 -11.63 7.02
C LEU A 27 3.93 -10.92 8.33
N GLU A 28 4.77 -10.02 8.82
CA GLU A 28 4.55 -9.30 10.08
C GLU A 28 3.33 -8.38 10.00
N ILE A 29 3.11 -7.72 8.85
CA ILE A 29 1.88 -6.93 8.64
C ILE A 29 0.65 -7.84 8.74
N ARG A 30 0.71 -9.06 8.21
CA ARG A 30 -0.41 -10.01 8.30
C ARG A 30 -0.66 -10.47 9.73
N LEU A 31 0.40 -10.80 10.47
CA LEU A 31 0.31 -11.26 11.86
C LEU A 31 -0.16 -10.16 12.81
N ARG A 32 0.21 -8.90 12.54
CA ARG A 32 -0.11 -7.73 13.37
C ARG A 32 -1.06 -6.76 12.64
N HIS A 33 -1.96 -7.32 11.84
CA HIS A 33 -2.75 -6.55 10.89
C HIS A 33 -3.52 -5.40 11.54
N GLU A 34 -4.20 -5.65 12.66
CA GLU A 34 -4.96 -4.59 13.34
C GLU A 34 -4.04 -3.46 13.83
N THR A 35 -2.90 -3.77 14.44
CA THR A 35 -1.94 -2.76 14.91
C THR A 35 -1.40 -1.92 13.75
N VAL A 36 -1.05 -2.56 12.62
CA VAL A 36 -0.57 -1.85 11.43
C VAL A 36 -1.69 -0.99 10.83
N ARG A 37 -2.90 -1.54 10.78
CA ARG A 37 -4.09 -0.85 10.28
C ARG A 37 -4.38 0.41 11.08
N GLU A 38 -4.47 0.30 12.41
CA GLU A 38 -4.68 1.44 13.32
C GLU A 38 -3.58 2.51 13.18
N ALA A 39 -2.32 2.08 13.03
CA ALA A 39 -1.20 2.99 12.84
C ALA A 39 -1.23 3.75 11.49
N LEU A 40 -1.93 3.23 10.48
CA LEU A 40 -1.95 3.80 9.13
C LEU A 40 -3.23 4.53 8.77
N ILE A 41 -4.39 4.13 9.29
CA ILE A 41 -5.67 4.76 8.99
C ILE A 41 -5.62 6.27 9.29
N GLY A 42 -6.18 7.06 8.37
CA GLY A 42 -6.23 8.52 8.48
C GLY A 42 -4.95 9.24 8.02
N LYS A 43 -3.80 8.56 7.92
CA LYS A 43 -2.57 9.16 7.36
C LYS A 43 -2.77 9.49 5.88
N PHE A 44 -2.15 10.58 5.44
CA PHE A 44 -2.23 11.05 4.07
C PHE A 44 -1.10 10.46 3.24
N VAL A 45 -1.44 9.92 2.08
CA VAL A 45 -0.48 9.32 1.16
C VAL A 45 -0.65 9.86 -0.24
N PHE A 46 0.40 9.77 -1.04
CA PHE A 46 0.35 10.02 -2.47
C PHE A 46 1.11 8.93 -3.25
N ALA A 47 0.64 8.67 -4.45
CA ALA A 47 1.24 7.72 -5.36
C ALA A 47 2.32 8.39 -6.22
N VAL A 48 3.46 7.71 -6.42
CA VAL A 48 4.56 8.23 -7.25
C VAL A 48 4.56 7.76 -8.70
N TYR A 49 3.60 6.91 -9.07
CA TYR A 49 3.55 6.31 -10.40
C TYR A 49 2.56 7.00 -11.35
N ALA A 50 1.71 7.89 -10.84
CA ALA A 50 0.60 8.44 -11.60
C ALA A 50 0.99 9.79 -12.23
N LYS A 51 0.67 9.96 -13.52
CA LYS A 51 0.84 11.25 -14.22
C LYS A 51 -0.03 12.35 -13.62
N ILE A 52 -1.23 11.97 -13.16
CA ILE A 52 -2.12 12.82 -12.40
C ILE A 52 -1.89 12.52 -10.92
N PRO A 53 -1.70 13.53 -10.05
CA PRO A 53 -1.52 13.30 -8.63
C PRO A 53 -2.65 12.45 -8.06
N ILE A 54 -2.31 11.27 -7.53
CA ILE A 54 -3.23 10.47 -6.73
C ILE A 54 -2.80 10.64 -5.29
N ASN A 55 -3.66 11.25 -4.48
CA ASN A 55 -3.45 11.44 -3.06
C ASN A 55 -4.75 11.18 -2.29
N PHE A 56 -4.65 10.58 -1.11
CA PHE A 56 -5.81 10.22 -0.30
C PHE A 56 -5.43 9.95 1.16
N ARG A 57 -6.43 9.98 2.04
CA ARG A 57 -6.30 9.42 3.40
C ARG A 57 -6.53 7.92 3.36
N ILE A 58 -5.63 7.17 3.98
CA ILE A 58 -5.76 5.71 4.10
C ILE A 58 -7.04 5.39 4.89
N HIS A 59 -7.94 4.60 4.31
CA HIS A 59 -9.16 4.16 4.99
C HIS A 59 -9.03 2.74 5.56
N ASP A 60 -8.12 1.95 4.99
CA ASP A 60 -7.89 0.57 5.40
C ASP A 60 -6.56 0.06 4.84
N VAL A 61 -6.14 -1.10 5.33
CA VAL A 61 -5.01 -1.89 4.81
C VAL A 61 -5.50 -3.30 4.56
N THR A 62 -5.18 -3.90 3.42
CA THR A 62 -5.63 -5.27 3.12
C THR A 62 -4.83 -6.32 3.89
N ILE A 63 -5.44 -7.49 4.13
CA ILE A 63 -4.74 -8.65 4.68
C ILE A 63 -4.00 -9.38 3.54
N GLU A 64 -4.67 -9.52 2.40
CA GLU A 64 -4.11 -10.12 1.19
C GLU A 64 -3.04 -9.23 0.56
N SER A 65 -2.04 -9.87 -0.02
CA SER A 65 -0.96 -9.23 -0.78
C SER A 65 -1.42 -8.79 -2.17
N ALA A 66 -0.69 -7.85 -2.80
CA ALA A 66 -1.05 -7.32 -4.12
C ALA A 66 -1.12 -8.39 -5.23
N ASN A 67 -0.31 -9.46 -5.16
CA ASN A 67 -0.41 -10.59 -6.09
C ASN A 67 -1.60 -11.53 -5.85
N GLN A 68 -2.25 -11.46 -4.69
CA GLN A 68 -3.40 -12.30 -4.33
C GLN A 68 -4.72 -11.55 -4.38
N LEU A 69 -4.71 -10.28 -3.99
CA LEU A 69 -5.87 -9.40 -3.94
C LEU A 69 -6.39 -9.11 -5.35
N ARG A 70 -7.68 -9.31 -5.57
CA ARG A 70 -8.34 -9.00 -6.85
C ARG A 70 -8.59 -7.50 -6.97
N ALA A 71 -8.19 -6.90 -8.10
CA ALA A 71 -8.37 -5.46 -8.34
C ALA A 71 -9.85 -5.05 -8.40
N PHE A 72 -10.72 -5.97 -8.82
CA PHE A 72 -12.17 -5.86 -8.82
C PHE A 72 -12.77 -7.28 -8.87
N LYS A 73 -14.09 -7.40 -8.69
CA LYS A 73 -14.78 -8.70 -8.69
C LYS A 73 -14.50 -9.46 -9.99
N ASN A 74 -13.97 -10.68 -9.88
CA ASN A 74 -13.54 -11.54 -10.99
C ASN A 74 -12.43 -10.93 -11.89
N GLY A 75 -11.73 -9.90 -11.42
CA GLY A 75 -10.65 -9.24 -12.14
C GLY A 75 -9.29 -9.92 -12.00
N PRO A 76 -8.23 -9.35 -12.60
CA PRO A 76 -6.85 -9.74 -12.32
C PRO A 76 -6.47 -9.44 -10.87
N SER A 77 -5.32 -9.96 -10.42
CA SER A 77 -4.72 -9.46 -9.17
C SER A 77 -4.37 -7.96 -9.30
N VAL A 78 -4.17 -7.28 -8.18
CA VAL A 78 -3.72 -5.88 -8.18
C VAL A 78 -2.35 -5.77 -8.87
N GLU A 79 -1.44 -6.69 -8.60
CA GLU A 79 -0.14 -6.78 -9.30
C GLU A 79 -0.33 -6.88 -10.83
N GLU A 80 -1.16 -7.82 -11.29
CA GLU A 80 -1.42 -8.01 -12.72
C GLU A 80 -2.06 -6.78 -13.36
N TYR A 81 -2.96 -6.12 -12.64
CA TYR A 81 -3.61 -4.88 -13.08
C TYR A 81 -2.58 -3.76 -13.27
N PHE A 82 -1.69 -3.55 -12.29
CA PHE A 82 -0.64 -2.54 -12.37
C PHE A 82 0.37 -2.84 -13.48
N ARG A 83 0.73 -4.12 -13.67
CA ARG A 83 1.57 -4.55 -14.79
C ARG A 83 0.94 -4.23 -16.14
N LYS A 84 -0.34 -4.53 -16.33
CA LYS A 84 -1.02 -4.34 -17.63
C LYS A 84 -1.39 -2.88 -17.89
N LYS A 85 -2.01 -2.21 -16.92
CA LYS A 85 -2.59 -0.88 -17.09
C LYS A 85 -1.56 0.22 -16.88
N ASN A 86 -0.73 0.10 -15.85
CA ASN A 86 0.23 1.12 -15.46
C ASN A 86 1.64 0.85 -16.02
N ARG A 87 1.88 -0.34 -16.58
CA ARG A 87 3.20 -0.80 -17.05
C ARG A 87 4.25 -0.81 -15.94
N ILE A 88 3.82 -1.17 -14.73
CA ILE A 88 4.67 -1.23 -13.53
C ILE A 88 4.76 -2.67 -13.09
N MET A 89 5.98 -3.19 -12.99
CA MET A 89 6.23 -4.44 -12.28
C MET A 89 6.48 -4.10 -10.82
N LEU A 90 5.68 -4.71 -9.94
CA LEU A 90 5.85 -4.54 -8.51
C LEU A 90 7.12 -5.28 -8.06
N GLU A 91 7.94 -4.65 -7.22
CA GLU A 91 9.18 -5.27 -6.70
C GLU A 91 8.87 -6.20 -5.51
N HIS A 92 7.84 -5.84 -4.75
CA HIS A 92 7.39 -6.54 -3.55
C HIS A 92 5.88 -6.82 -3.61
N PRO A 93 5.40 -7.61 -4.60
CA PRO A 93 3.97 -7.89 -4.77
C PRO A 93 3.35 -8.71 -3.62
N GLN A 94 4.16 -9.30 -2.75
CA GLN A 94 3.79 -9.95 -1.50
C GLN A 94 3.35 -8.96 -0.41
N LEU A 95 3.59 -7.67 -0.57
CA LEU A 95 3.11 -6.66 0.37
C LEU A 95 1.60 -6.38 0.17
N PRO A 96 0.89 -6.02 1.24
CA PRO A 96 -0.52 -5.66 1.17
C PRO A 96 -0.75 -4.32 0.46
N CYS A 97 -2.02 -4.00 0.24
CA CYS A 97 -2.47 -2.77 -0.39
C CYS A 97 -3.06 -1.78 0.62
N LEU A 98 -2.93 -0.50 0.34
CA LEU A 98 -3.70 0.56 0.99
C LEU A 98 -5.07 0.67 0.31
N VAL A 99 -6.10 0.97 1.11
CA VAL A 99 -7.46 1.11 0.62
C VAL A 99 -7.90 2.56 0.67
N GLN A 100 -8.42 3.04 -0.46
CA GLN A 100 -9.24 4.25 -0.54
C GLN A 100 -10.70 3.85 -0.70
N ARG A 101 -11.58 4.43 0.10
CA ARG A 101 -13.03 4.30 -0.09
C ARG A 101 -13.52 5.50 -0.91
N GLY A 102 -14.10 5.23 -2.07
CA GLY A 102 -14.77 6.22 -2.91
C GLY A 102 -16.27 6.28 -2.63
N GLY A 103 -17.00 7.03 -3.46
CA GLY A 103 -18.47 7.01 -3.47
C GLY A 103 -19.03 5.62 -3.81
N ASP A 104 -20.30 5.38 -3.50
CA ASP A 104 -21.03 4.15 -3.82
C ASP A 104 -20.37 2.85 -3.32
N ASN A 105 -19.75 2.89 -2.14
CA ASN A 105 -19.01 1.77 -1.55
C ASN A 105 -17.86 1.24 -2.43
N HIS A 106 -17.40 2.01 -3.41
CA HIS A 106 -16.27 1.63 -4.23
C HIS A 106 -14.98 1.59 -3.39
N LYS A 107 -14.20 0.52 -3.55
CA LYS A 107 -12.87 0.39 -2.92
C LYS A 107 -11.83 0.37 -4.02
N SER A 108 -10.84 1.24 -3.89
CA SER A 108 -9.65 1.24 -4.74
C SER A 108 -8.46 0.72 -3.93
N PHE A 109 -7.66 -0.13 -4.55
CA PHE A 109 -6.51 -0.80 -3.93
C PHE A 109 -5.21 -0.28 -4.52
N PHE A 110 -4.29 0.13 -3.64
CA PHE A 110 -3.02 0.73 -4.02
C PHE A 110 -1.86 -0.07 -3.41
N PRO A 111 -0.95 -0.65 -4.22
CA PRO A 111 0.21 -1.36 -3.71
C PRO A 111 1.00 -0.49 -2.74
N MET A 112 1.23 -0.99 -1.52
CA MET A 112 1.89 -0.23 -0.46
C MET A 112 3.28 0.27 -0.87
N GLU A 113 4.00 -0.50 -1.70
CA GLU A 113 5.33 -0.11 -2.17
C GLU A 113 5.36 1.15 -3.06
N LEU A 114 4.24 1.49 -3.69
CA LEU A 114 4.15 2.63 -4.61
C LEU A 114 3.66 3.92 -3.95
N MET A 115 3.51 3.91 -2.62
CA MET A 115 2.87 4.98 -1.85
C MET A 115 3.86 5.67 -0.92
N PHE A 116 3.87 7.00 -0.95
CA PHE A 116 4.61 7.83 -0.02
C PHE A 116 3.69 8.31 1.09
N LEU A 117 4.19 8.25 2.32
CA LEU A 117 3.60 8.89 3.48
C LEU A 117 4.07 10.35 3.52
N ASN A 118 3.11 11.27 3.53
CA ASN A 118 3.34 12.68 3.79
C ASN A 118 3.33 12.89 5.30
N GLN A 119 4.47 13.26 5.90
CA GLN A 119 4.64 13.43 7.35
C GLN A 119 4.43 14.88 7.78
#